data_AF-A0A5E6NWC6-F1
#
_entry.id   AF-A0A5E6NWC6-F1
#
_cell.length_a   1.000
_cell.length_b   1.000
_cell.length_c   1.000
_cell.angle_alpha   90.00
_cell.angle_beta   90.00
_cell.angle_gamma   90.00
#
_symmetry.space_group_name_H-M   'P 1'
#
loop_
_entity.id
_entity.type
_entity.pdbx_description
1 polymer ?
#
loop_
_entity_poly.entity_id
_entity_poly.type
_entity_poly.pdbx_seq_one_letter_code
_entity_poly.pdbx_strand_id
1 'polypeptide(L)' 'QDTFRKDQVWFCEKENNVTELFSLADFKVRKGVDNLESAYLSGRYGAVPYLK' A
#
# COMPACT_ATOMS: atom_id res chain seq x y z
N GLN A 1 -8.40 2.64 13.74
CA GLN A 1 -8.01 2.30 12.36
C GLN A 1 -7.49 0.88 12.38
N ASP A 2 -8.39 -0.11 12.36
CA ASP A 2 -8.05 -1.54 12.48
C ASP A 2 -7.81 -2.22 11.11
N THR A 3 -8.31 -1.64 10.03
CA THR A 3 -8.35 -2.30 8.71
C THR A 3 -6.99 -2.33 7.97
N PHE A 4 -6.05 -1.43 8.31
CA PHE A 4 -4.75 -1.31 7.61
C PHE A 4 -3.58 -1.39 8.59
N ARG A 5 -3.43 -2.53 9.29
CA ARG A 5 -2.23 -2.79 10.09
C ARG A 5 -1.05 -3.04 9.15
N LYS A 6 0.03 -2.25 9.31
CA LYS A 6 1.15 -2.25 8.35
C LYS A 6 1.86 -3.59 8.22
N ASP A 7 1.91 -4.35 9.29
CA ASP A 7 2.52 -5.68 9.39
C ASP A 7 1.60 -6.80 8.90
N GLN A 8 0.41 -6.49 8.38
CA GLN A 8 -0.56 -7.46 7.86
C GLN A 8 -0.88 -7.23 6.38
N VAL A 9 -0.33 -6.17 5.77
CA VAL A 9 -0.62 -5.78 4.39
C VAL A 9 0.65 -5.86 3.55
N TRP A 10 0.56 -6.64 2.47
CA TRP A 10 1.58 -6.77 1.45
C TRP A 10 0.97 -6.44 0.10
N PHE A 11 1.79 -5.86 -0.77
CA PHE A 11 1.46 -5.47 -2.13
C PHE A 11 2.33 -6.23 -3.10
N CYS A 12 1.77 -6.51 -4.27
CA CYS A 12 2.47 -7.12 -5.39
C CYS A 12 2.28 -6.27 -6.63
N GLU A 13 3.36 -5.96 -7.32
CA GLU A 13 3.33 -5.37 -8.66
C GLU A 13 4.04 -6.29 -9.64
N LYS A 14 3.48 -6.39 -10.85
CA LYS A 14 4.07 -7.20 -11.93
C LYS A 14 4.52 -6.28 -13.05
N GLU A 15 5.82 -6.29 -13.31
CA GLU A 15 6.43 -5.57 -14.42
C GLU A 15 7.43 -6.49 -15.14
N ASN A 16 7.48 -6.46 -16.48
CA ASN A 16 8.45 -7.22 -17.27
C ASN A 16 8.53 -8.73 -16.93
N ASN A 17 7.39 -9.36 -16.61
CA ASN A 17 7.27 -10.75 -16.15
C ASN A 17 7.94 -11.07 -14.79
N VAL A 18 8.38 -10.05 -14.06
CA VAL A 18 8.87 -10.15 -12.69
C VAL A 18 7.78 -9.64 -11.74
N THR A 19 7.67 -10.26 -10.56
CA THR A 19 6.77 -9.80 -9.50
C THR A 19 7.60 -9.27 -8.36
N GLU A 20 7.35 -8.03 -7.99
CA GLU A 20 7.92 -7.40 -6.81
C GLU A 20 6.90 -7.48 -5.68
N LEU A 21 7.36 -7.94 -4.52
CA LEU A 21 6.57 -8.07 -3.29
C LEU A 21 7.13 -7.08 -2.26
N PHE A 22 6.29 -6.24 -1.69
CA PHE A 22 6.68 -5.24 -0.69
C PHE A 22 5.59 -5.03 0.35
N SER A 23 5.95 -4.51 1.53
CA SER A 23 5.01 -4.35 2.65
C SER A 23 4.55 -2.91 2.82
N LEU A 24 3.33 -2.72 3.33
CA LEU A 24 2.89 -1.40 3.80
C LEU A 24 3.79 -0.86 4.92
N ALA A 25 4.49 -1.73 5.65
CA ALA A 25 5.47 -1.36 6.67
C ALA A 25 6.71 -0.63 6.11
N ASP A 26 7.04 -0.84 4.83
CA ASP A 26 8.20 -0.21 4.19
C ASP A 26 7.99 1.30 3.98
N PHE A 27 6.74 1.77 4.05
CA PHE A 27 6.38 3.17 3.90
C PHE A 27 6.38 3.94 5.23
N LYS A 28 7.08 5.08 5.24
CA LYS A 28 7.12 6.02 6.37
C LYS A 28 5.83 6.84 6.45
N VAL A 29 4.79 6.24 7.03
CA VAL A 29 3.51 6.88 7.33
C VAL A 29 3.54 7.47 8.74
N ARG A 30 3.28 8.77 8.86
CA ARG A 30 3.23 9.48 10.16
C ARG A 30 1.91 9.17 10.86
N LYS A 31 1.98 8.50 12.02
CA LYS A 31 0.79 8.18 12.84
C LYS A 31 0.02 9.45 13.18
N GLY A 32 -1.29 9.45 12.94
CA GLY A 32 -2.20 10.54 13.27
C GLY A 32 -2.24 11.71 12.28
N VAL A 33 -1.39 11.70 11.24
CA VAL A 33 -1.37 12.74 10.19
C VAL A 33 -1.76 12.16 8.85
N ASP A 34 -1.16 11.02 8.48
CA ASP A 34 -1.42 10.38 7.20
C ASP A 34 -2.59 9.39 7.31
N ASN A 35 -3.61 9.55 6.46
CA ASN A 35 -4.66 8.54 6.27
C ASN A 35 -4.15 7.47 5.30
N LEU A 36 -3.90 6.25 5.81
CA LEU A 36 -3.42 5.10 5.04
C LEU A 36 -4.29 4.77 3.82
N GLU A 37 -5.61 4.79 3.99
CA GLU A 37 -6.55 4.44 2.93
C GLU A 37 -6.53 5.48 1.81
N SER A 38 -6.60 6.77 2.16
CA SER A 38 -6.51 7.85 1.19
C SER A 38 -5.18 7.85 0.44
N ALA A 39 -4.07 7.57 1.14
CA ALA A 39 -2.75 7.48 0.51
C ALA A 39 -2.61 6.27 -0.43
N TYR A 40 -3.26 5.14 -0.10
CA TYR A 40 -3.31 3.98 -0.99
C TYR A 40 -4.14 4.28 -2.24
N LEU A 41 -5.34 4.84 -2.08
CA LEU A 41 -6.21 5.22 -3.20
C LEU A 41 -5.62 6.32 -4.08
N SER A 42 -4.75 7.18 -3.53
CA SER A 42 -3.99 8.16 -4.32
C SER A 42 -2.79 7.58 -5.05
N GLY A 43 -2.50 6.28 -4.89
CA GLY A 43 -1.37 5.58 -5.52
C GLY A 43 0.00 5.81 -4.88
N ARG A 44 0.05 6.31 -3.65
CA ARG A 44 1.32 6.57 -2.97
C ARG A 44 2.13 5.31 -2.65
N TYR A 45 1.47 4.17 -2.58
CA TYR A 45 2.08 2.87 -2.29
C TYR A 45 2.15 1.94 -3.51
N GLY A 46 1.74 2.40 -4.69
CA GLY A 46 1.51 1.51 -5.82
C GLY A 46 0.36 0.53 -5.55
N ALA A 47 0.31 -0.54 -6.33
CA ALA A 47 -0.67 -1.62 -6.29
C ALA A 47 -2.13 -1.15 -6.23
N VAL A 48 -2.42 0.03 -6.81
CA VAL A 48 -3.75 0.65 -6.75
C VAL A 48 -4.74 -0.24 -7.48
N PRO A 49 -5.88 -0.58 -6.85
CA PRO A 49 -6.88 -1.43 -7.47
C PRO A 49 -7.56 -0.67 -8.60
N TYR A 50 -7.73 -1.34 -9.75
CA TYR A 50 -8.62 -0.88 -10.81
C TYR A 50 -10.06 -1.18 -10.40
N LEU A 51 -10.73 -0.17 -9.84
CA LEU A 51 -12.15 -0.23 -9.51
C LEU A 51 -12.96 -0.03 -10.79
N LYS A 52 -13.66 -1.06 -11.25
CA LYS A 52 -14.66 -0.98 -12.33
C LYS A 52 -16.03 -0.60 -11.78
#